data_AF-A0A936N9K7-F1
#
_entry.id   AF-A0A936N9K7-F1
#
_cell.length_a   1.000
_cell.length_b   1.000
_cell.length_c   1.000
_cell.angle_alpha   90.00
_cell.angle_beta   90.00
_cell.angle_gamma   90.00
#
_symmetry.space_group_name_H-M   'P 1'
#
loop_
_entity.id
_entity.type
_entity.pdbx_description
1 polymer ?
#
loop_
_entity_poly.entity_id
_entity_poly.type
_entity_poly.pdbx_seq_one_letter_code
_entity_poly.pdbx_strand_id
1 'polypeptide(L)'
;MRFILTGFLYTLIFFLQSACAQNPAPHNKPTVNHLDSCPLEGNAKSKHLQALNLLKNRTQFPNAENFDANISLKAVLAKGEDSKRWSTHSAAKITGYVKDVKVGGIETCNCKTKDKNLRDTHIDLVLNPNSYDKKEVMVIEVTPRIRKIMAAKGIDWSTKMLRAKYLGRWIEVEGWMLFDEEHDNMAENTKPGNPKNWRGTAWEIHPITSIKIADKH
;
A
#
# COMPACT_ATOMS: atom_id res chain seq x y z
N MET A 1 -32.48 54.33 72.10
CA MET A 1 -31.52 54.15 73.21
C MET A 1 -30.71 52.89 72.93
N ARG A 2 -29.39 52.96 73.13
CA ARG A 2 -28.33 52.08 72.60
C ARG A 2 -28.40 50.60 72.99
N PHE A 3 -27.89 49.70 72.13
CA PHE A 3 -27.01 48.52 72.39
C PHE A 3 -26.51 48.02 71.00
N ILE A 4 -25.26 48.24 70.56
CA ILE A 4 -23.96 47.54 70.78
C ILE A 4 -23.82 46.17 70.08
N LEU A 5 -22.88 46.17 69.10
CA LEU A 5 -21.94 45.16 68.55
C LEU A 5 -22.35 43.69 68.33
N THR A 6 -22.07 43.20 67.10
CA THR A 6 -21.09 42.13 66.70
C THR A 6 -21.48 41.69 65.28
N GLY A 7 -20.72 41.89 64.20
CA GLY A 7 -19.42 41.27 63.92
C GLY A 7 -19.62 39.84 63.41
N PHE A 8 -19.50 39.59 62.10
CA PHE A 8 -18.85 38.39 61.51
C PHE A 8 -18.83 38.51 59.98
N LEU A 9 -17.63 38.68 59.45
CA LEU A 9 -17.26 38.65 58.04
C LEU A 9 -17.12 37.17 57.64
N TYR A 10 -17.98 36.64 56.77
CA TYR A 10 -17.77 35.30 56.20
C TYR A 10 -17.16 35.42 54.81
N THR A 11 -15.85 35.20 54.76
CA THR A 11 -15.06 35.01 53.54
C THR A 11 -15.42 33.65 52.94
N LEU A 12 -16.09 33.64 51.78
CA LEU A 12 -16.32 32.40 51.03
C LEU A 12 -15.01 32.01 50.32
N ILE A 13 -14.35 30.98 50.82
CA ILE A 13 -13.16 30.38 50.20
C ILE A 13 -13.62 29.51 49.02
N PHE A 14 -13.32 29.93 47.80
CA PHE A 14 -13.42 29.08 46.61
C PHE A 14 -12.28 28.05 46.62
N PHE A 15 -12.57 26.80 46.99
CA PHE A 15 -11.68 25.68 46.68
C PHE A 15 -11.89 25.27 45.21
N LEU A 16 -11.07 25.81 44.30
CA LEU A 16 -10.84 25.16 43.00
C LEU A 16 -10.01 23.90 43.23
N GLN A 17 -10.68 22.75 43.33
CA GLN A 17 -10.00 21.47 43.14
C GLN A 17 -9.69 21.32 41.65
N SER A 18 -8.45 21.67 41.29
CA SER A 18 -7.87 21.33 40.00
C SER A 18 -7.67 19.82 39.97
N ALA A 19 -8.65 19.09 39.44
CA ALA A 19 -8.44 17.70 39.05
C ALA A 19 -7.51 17.71 37.84
N CYS A 20 -6.23 17.43 38.07
CA CYS A 20 -5.28 17.08 37.01
C CYS A 20 -5.85 15.87 36.26
N ALA A 21 -6.47 16.12 35.11
CA ALA A 21 -6.73 15.09 34.13
C ALA A 21 -5.37 14.49 33.75
N GLN A 22 -5.09 13.28 34.24
CA GLN A 22 -3.96 12.50 33.77
C GLN A 22 -4.22 12.24 32.28
N ASN A 23 -3.45 12.92 31.43
CA ASN A 23 -3.44 12.63 30.00
C ASN A 23 -3.17 11.12 29.84
N PRO A 24 -4.01 10.36 29.11
CA PRO A 24 -3.65 9.00 28.76
C PRO A 24 -2.31 9.05 28.02
N ALA A 25 -1.42 8.12 28.35
CA ALA A 25 -0.13 7.96 27.69
C ALA A 25 -0.30 8.06 26.17
N PRO A 26 0.61 8.72 25.43
CA PRO A 26 0.49 8.81 23.99
C PRO A 26 0.43 7.39 23.43
N HIS A 27 -0.74 6.98 22.94
CA HIS A 27 -0.83 5.84 22.04
C HIS A 27 0.11 6.19 20.89
N ASN A 28 1.27 5.54 20.85
CA ASN A 28 2.25 5.71 19.78
C ASN A 28 1.51 5.46 18.47
N LYS A 29 1.11 6.54 17.79
CA LYS A 29 0.55 6.43 16.44
C LYS A 29 1.61 5.66 15.66
N PRO A 30 1.26 4.52 15.04
CA PRO A 30 2.26 3.74 14.33
C PRO A 30 2.95 4.67 13.32
N THR A 31 4.26 4.61 13.18
CA THR A 31 4.94 5.41 12.15
C THR A 31 4.68 4.77 10.78
N VAL A 32 5.03 5.42 9.67
CA VAL A 32 4.97 4.74 8.35
C VAL A 32 5.93 3.55 8.28
N ASN A 33 7.00 3.56 9.08
CA ASN A 33 7.97 2.47 9.15
C ASN A 33 7.47 1.31 10.02
N HIS A 34 6.73 1.61 11.09
CA HIS A 34 6.10 0.62 11.97
C HIS A 34 4.58 0.72 11.87
N LEU A 35 4.00 0.06 10.87
CA LEU A 35 2.55 -0.02 10.70
C LEU A 35 1.99 -1.03 11.70
N ASP A 36 1.26 -0.58 12.72
CA ASP A 36 0.72 -1.41 13.81
C ASP A 36 1.77 -2.39 14.38
N SER A 37 2.96 -1.85 14.67
CA SER A 37 4.14 -2.59 15.15
C SER A 37 4.81 -3.55 14.15
N CYS A 38 4.29 -3.66 12.92
CA CYS A 38 4.95 -4.41 11.86
C CYS A 38 6.09 -3.57 11.25
N PRO A 39 7.37 -4.01 11.29
CA PRO A 39 8.49 -3.28 10.70
C PRO A 39 8.51 -3.41 9.16
N LEU A 40 9.44 -2.73 8.48
CA LEU A 40 9.51 -2.70 7.01
C LEU A 40 9.86 -4.08 6.41
N GLU A 41 10.71 -4.84 7.08
CA GLU A 41 11.08 -6.21 6.72
C GLU A 41 9.98 -7.24 7.04
N GLY A 42 8.88 -6.80 7.65
CA GLY A 42 7.77 -7.65 8.03
C GLY A 42 8.15 -8.68 9.11
N ASN A 43 7.56 -9.88 9.04
CA ASN A 43 7.87 -10.99 9.96
C ASN A 43 8.50 -12.21 9.26
N ALA A 44 9.09 -11.99 8.09
CA ALA A 44 9.81 -13.04 7.38
C ALA A 44 10.94 -13.62 8.23
N LYS A 45 11.11 -14.95 8.21
CA LYS A 45 12.20 -15.62 8.94
C LYS A 45 13.52 -15.59 8.17
N SER A 46 13.48 -15.71 6.84
CA SER A 46 14.68 -15.71 6.01
C SER A 46 15.12 -14.29 5.68
N LYS A 47 16.43 -14.06 5.59
CA LYS A 47 17.01 -12.76 5.21
C LYS A 47 16.61 -12.32 3.81
N HIS A 48 16.46 -13.29 2.93
CA HIS A 48 16.00 -13.09 1.56
C HIS A 48 14.59 -12.50 1.50
N LEU A 49 13.62 -13.12 2.19
CA LEU A 49 12.25 -12.60 2.23
C LEU A 49 12.14 -11.29 3.03
N GLN A 50 13.00 -11.09 4.04
CA GLN A 50 13.13 -9.78 4.69
C GLN A 50 13.55 -8.70 3.70
N ALA A 51 14.53 -8.99 2.83
CA ALA A 51 14.95 -8.07 1.78
C ALA A 51 13.82 -7.81 0.77
N LEU A 52 13.10 -8.84 0.32
CA LEU A 52 11.91 -8.69 -0.53
C LEU A 52 10.86 -7.80 0.13
N ASN A 53 10.57 -8.01 1.41
CA ASN A 53 9.61 -7.21 2.17
C ASN A 53 10.02 -5.74 2.27
N LEU A 54 11.33 -5.44 2.40
CA LEU A 54 11.82 -4.06 2.36
C LEU A 54 11.51 -3.39 1.01
N LEU A 55 11.60 -4.13 -0.11
CA LEU A 55 11.24 -3.63 -1.44
C LEU A 55 9.72 -3.41 -1.55
N LYS A 56 8.91 -4.40 -1.11
CA LYS A 56 7.44 -4.30 -1.06
C LYS A 56 7.00 -3.07 -0.25
N ASN A 57 7.60 -2.86 0.92
CA ASN A 57 7.26 -1.80 1.86
C ASN A 57 7.94 -0.44 1.65
N ARG A 58 8.55 -0.18 0.47
CA ARG A 58 9.14 1.14 0.16
C ARG A 58 8.13 2.27 0.39
N THR A 59 8.60 3.37 0.97
CA THR A 59 7.79 4.57 1.20
C THR A 59 8.25 5.77 0.39
N GLN A 60 9.43 5.66 -0.23
CA GLN A 60 9.99 6.67 -1.10
C GLN A 60 9.27 6.67 -2.45
N PHE A 61 8.90 7.86 -2.92
CA PHE A 61 8.36 8.06 -4.26
C PHE A 61 9.53 8.13 -5.26
N PRO A 62 9.46 7.45 -6.42
CA PRO A 62 10.49 7.57 -7.45
C PRO A 62 10.69 9.01 -7.89
N ASN A 63 11.93 9.37 -8.22
CA ASN A 63 12.27 10.60 -8.91
C ASN A 63 12.41 10.35 -10.43
N ALA A 64 12.64 11.41 -11.22
CA ALA A 64 12.72 11.32 -12.68
C ALA A 64 13.80 10.34 -13.18
N GLU A 65 14.93 10.22 -12.47
CA GLU A 65 16.06 9.36 -12.86
C GLU A 65 15.77 7.88 -12.62
N ASN A 66 14.77 7.56 -11.79
CA ASN A 66 14.39 6.17 -11.53
C ASN A 66 13.54 5.57 -12.65
N PHE A 67 12.84 6.39 -13.45
CA PHE A 67 11.90 5.88 -14.45
C PHE A 67 12.63 5.34 -15.68
N ASP A 68 12.34 4.08 -16.00
CA ASP A 68 12.76 3.46 -17.25
C ASP A 68 11.61 3.51 -18.27
N ALA A 69 11.80 4.29 -19.34
CA ALA A 69 10.81 4.50 -20.38
C ALA A 69 10.49 3.25 -21.21
N ASN A 70 11.32 2.20 -21.15
CA ASN A 70 11.07 0.95 -21.84
C ASN A 70 10.08 0.04 -21.10
N ILE A 71 9.80 0.34 -19.83
CA ILE A 71 8.88 -0.45 -19.01
C ILE A 71 7.45 0.01 -19.27
N SER A 72 6.81 -0.64 -20.25
CA SER A 72 5.37 -0.53 -20.53
C SER A 72 4.64 -1.80 -20.12
N LEU A 73 3.32 -1.73 -19.90
CA LEU A 73 2.52 -2.93 -19.62
C LEU A 73 2.68 -4.00 -20.71
N LYS A 74 2.77 -3.58 -21.98
CA LYS A 74 3.01 -4.48 -23.11
C LYS A 74 4.37 -5.18 -23.02
N ALA A 75 5.41 -4.46 -22.62
CA ALA A 75 6.76 -5.03 -22.50
C ALA A 75 6.85 -5.98 -21.29
N VAL A 76 6.23 -5.62 -20.16
CA VAL A 76 6.22 -6.46 -18.95
C VAL A 76 5.46 -7.77 -19.22
N LEU A 77 4.32 -7.71 -19.91
CA LEU A 77 3.53 -8.89 -20.28
C LEU A 77 4.03 -9.62 -21.54
N ALA A 78 5.12 -9.17 -22.17
CA ALA A 78 5.67 -9.88 -23.33
C ALA A 78 6.07 -11.30 -22.92
N LYS A 79 5.67 -12.28 -23.75
CA LYS A 79 5.93 -13.71 -23.49
C LYS A 79 7.42 -14.01 -23.37
N GLY A 80 7.75 -15.01 -22.56
CA GLY A 80 9.10 -15.53 -22.38
C GLY A 80 9.63 -15.26 -20.98
N GLU A 81 10.72 -15.92 -20.62
CA GLU A 81 11.38 -15.79 -19.32
C GLU A 81 11.66 -14.31 -19.02
N ASP A 82 11.22 -13.84 -17.86
CA ASP A 82 11.27 -12.43 -17.50
C ASP A 82 11.92 -12.14 -16.15
N SER A 83 12.38 -13.13 -15.38
CA SER A 83 12.92 -12.94 -14.03
C SER A 83 14.08 -11.95 -13.94
N LYS A 84 14.78 -11.71 -15.06
CA LYS A 84 15.91 -10.78 -15.15
C LYS A 84 15.67 -9.62 -16.13
N ARG A 85 14.45 -9.47 -16.65
CA ARG A 85 14.13 -8.48 -17.70
C ARG A 85 14.14 -7.05 -17.17
N TRP A 86 13.75 -6.86 -15.91
CA TRP A 86 13.65 -5.57 -15.26
C TRP A 86 14.53 -5.50 -14.02
N SER A 87 14.66 -4.31 -13.44
CA SER A 87 15.42 -4.08 -12.22
C SER A 87 14.51 -3.59 -11.11
N THR A 88 14.72 -4.09 -9.90
CA THR A 88 14.02 -3.59 -8.70
C THR A 88 14.44 -2.16 -8.33
N HIS A 89 15.50 -1.62 -8.94
CA HIS A 89 15.94 -0.22 -8.79
C HIS A 89 15.27 0.73 -9.78
N SER A 90 14.53 0.20 -10.76
CA SER A 90 13.79 0.99 -11.73
C SER A 90 12.37 1.26 -11.24
N ALA A 91 11.86 2.43 -11.57
CA ALA A 91 10.45 2.76 -11.52
C ALA A 91 9.85 2.67 -12.93
N ALA A 92 8.54 2.48 -12.99
CA ALA A 92 7.80 2.40 -14.24
C ALA A 92 6.59 3.32 -14.21
N LYS A 93 6.22 3.80 -15.40
CA LYS A 93 4.95 4.47 -15.67
C LYS A 93 4.22 3.64 -16.70
N ILE A 94 3.14 2.98 -16.30
CA ILE A 94 2.40 2.09 -17.19
C ILE A 94 0.93 2.49 -17.25
N THR A 95 0.35 2.32 -18.43
CA THR A 95 -1.09 2.44 -18.64
C THR A 95 -1.70 1.07 -18.86
N GLY A 96 -2.82 0.80 -18.19
CA GLY A 96 -3.53 -0.48 -18.29
C GLY A 96 -4.99 -0.38 -17.89
N TYR A 97 -5.79 -1.36 -18.32
CA TYR A 97 -7.18 -1.48 -17.93
C TYR A 97 -7.30 -2.25 -16.61
N VAL A 98 -8.04 -1.70 -15.65
CA VAL A 98 -8.27 -2.33 -14.35
C VAL A 98 -9.33 -3.41 -14.44
N LYS A 99 -8.89 -4.66 -14.49
CA LYS A 99 -9.76 -5.84 -14.53
C LYS A 99 -10.39 -6.14 -13.17
N ASP A 100 -9.63 -5.95 -12.09
CA ASP A 100 -10.09 -6.20 -10.73
C ASP A 100 -9.32 -5.36 -9.71
N VAL A 101 -9.94 -5.13 -8.55
CA VAL A 101 -9.32 -4.48 -7.38
C VAL A 101 -9.77 -5.21 -6.12
N LYS A 102 -8.83 -5.78 -5.37
CA LYS A 102 -9.13 -6.67 -4.25
C LYS A 102 -8.08 -6.55 -3.14
N VAL A 103 -8.42 -7.07 -1.96
CA VAL A 103 -7.44 -7.20 -0.88
C VAL A 103 -6.42 -8.25 -1.28
N GLY A 104 -5.13 -7.88 -1.24
CA GLY A 104 -3.98 -8.75 -1.50
C GLY A 104 -3.84 -9.85 -0.44
N GLY A 105 -2.83 -10.71 -0.58
CA GLY A 105 -2.64 -11.93 0.24
C GLY A 105 -2.41 -11.69 1.73
N ILE A 106 -2.28 -12.79 2.48
CA ILE A 106 -1.69 -12.73 3.84
C ILE A 106 -0.21 -13.00 3.67
N GLU A 107 0.60 -11.96 3.86
CA GLU A 107 2.02 -11.99 3.48
C GLU A 107 2.92 -11.57 4.62
N THR A 108 4.19 -11.93 4.51
CA THR A 108 5.18 -11.61 5.54
C THR A 108 5.51 -10.12 5.60
N CYS A 109 5.44 -9.38 4.48
CA CYS A 109 5.61 -7.93 4.40
C CYS A 109 4.66 -7.15 5.32
N ASN A 110 3.47 -7.73 5.56
CA ASN A 110 2.41 -7.19 6.42
C ASN A 110 2.25 -8.01 7.71
N CYS A 111 3.33 -8.68 8.14
CA CYS A 111 3.39 -9.48 9.36
C CYS A 111 2.30 -10.56 9.48
N LYS A 112 1.81 -11.07 8.34
CA LYS A 112 0.71 -12.03 8.23
C LYS A 112 -0.57 -11.56 8.93
N THR A 113 -0.80 -10.26 9.02
CA THR A 113 -2.04 -9.72 9.56
C THR A 113 -3.25 -10.22 8.78
N LYS A 114 -4.35 -10.48 9.49
CA LYS A 114 -5.64 -10.84 8.89
C LYS A 114 -6.52 -9.61 8.66
N ASP A 115 -6.15 -8.46 9.21
CA ASP A 115 -6.87 -7.22 8.98
C ASP A 115 -6.69 -6.78 7.52
N LYS A 116 -7.82 -6.66 6.82
CA LYS A 116 -7.88 -6.24 5.42
C LYS A 116 -7.35 -4.81 5.22
N ASN A 117 -7.43 -3.96 6.24
CA ASN A 117 -6.92 -2.59 6.21
C ASN A 117 -5.41 -2.50 6.38
N LEU A 118 -4.75 -3.60 6.75
CA LEU A 118 -3.30 -3.71 6.94
C LEU A 118 -2.65 -4.67 5.94
N ARG A 119 -3.40 -5.10 4.92
CA ARG A 119 -2.90 -5.89 3.78
C ARG A 119 -2.85 -5.05 2.52
N ASP A 120 -2.01 -5.43 1.58
CA ASP A 120 -1.89 -4.73 0.30
C ASP A 120 -3.22 -4.76 -0.47
N THR A 121 -3.37 -3.82 -1.41
CA THR A 121 -4.46 -3.83 -2.38
C THR A 121 -3.93 -4.26 -3.72
N HIS A 122 -4.33 -5.45 -4.17
CA HIS A 122 -4.09 -5.93 -5.52
C HIS A 122 -4.97 -5.19 -6.51
N ILE A 123 -4.38 -4.76 -7.61
CA ILE A 123 -5.06 -4.27 -8.80
C ILE A 123 -4.54 -5.07 -9.99
N ASP A 124 -5.46 -5.71 -10.72
CA ASP A 124 -5.13 -6.52 -11.88
C ASP A 124 -5.20 -5.63 -13.13
N LEU A 125 -4.06 -5.44 -13.79
CA LEU A 125 -3.97 -4.71 -15.07
C LEU A 125 -3.90 -5.68 -16.26
N VAL A 126 -4.65 -5.34 -17.31
CA VAL A 126 -4.63 -6.05 -18.60
C VAL A 126 -4.51 -5.06 -19.76
N LEU A 127 -3.98 -5.54 -20.89
CA LEU A 127 -3.95 -4.80 -22.15
C LEU A 127 -5.30 -4.83 -22.88
N ASN A 128 -6.04 -5.94 -22.75
CA ASN A 128 -7.32 -6.13 -23.42
C ASN A 128 -8.43 -6.29 -22.37
N PRO A 129 -9.38 -5.32 -22.24
CA PRO A 129 -10.50 -5.41 -21.31
C PRO A 129 -11.36 -6.68 -21.48
N ASN A 130 -11.42 -7.18 -22.71
CA ASN A 130 -12.21 -8.35 -23.11
C ASN A 130 -11.45 -9.67 -22.90
N SER A 131 -10.20 -9.63 -22.46
CA SER A 131 -9.50 -10.86 -22.09
C SER A 131 -10.08 -11.44 -20.80
N TYR A 132 -10.24 -12.76 -20.82
CA TYR A 132 -10.59 -13.58 -19.67
C TYR A 132 -9.43 -14.49 -19.24
N ASP A 133 -8.31 -14.45 -19.96
CA ASP A 133 -7.13 -15.23 -19.60
C ASP A 133 -6.40 -14.56 -18.44
N LYS A 134 -6.36 -15.25 -17.31
CA LYS A 134 -5.65 -14.78 -16.11
C LYS A 134 -4.14 -14.66 -16.37
N LYS A 135 -3.60 -15.36 -17.37
CA LYS A 135 -2.20 -15.29 -17.78
C LYS A 135 -1.85 -14.00 -18.53
N GLU A 136 -2.81 -13.11 -18.78
CA GLU A 136 -2.57 -11.79 -19.36
C GLU A 136 -2.60 -10.67 -18.32
N VAL A 137 -2.64 -11.01 -17.03
CA VAL A 137 -2.68 -10.07 -15.91
C VAL A 137 -1.28 -9.71 -15.43
N MET A 138 -1.02 -8.41 -15.26
CA MET A 138 0.03 -7.90 -14.39
C MET A 138 -0.63 -7.43 -13.07
N VAL A 139 -0.09 -7.85 -11.94
CA VAL A 139 -0.52 -7.36 -10.63
C VAL A 139 0.28 -6.11 -10.27
N ILE A 140 -0.41 -5.11 -9.73
CA ILE A 140 0.21 -3.94 -9.12
C ILE A 140 -0.41 -3.71 -7.75
N GLU A 141 0.34 -3.14 -6.82
CA GLU A 141 -0.06 -3.12 -5.41
C GLU A 141 0.04 -1.75 -4.73
N VAL A 142 -1.05 -1.39 -4.04
CA VAL A 142 -1.03 -0.28 -3.06
C VAL A 142 -0.83 -0.87 -1.66
N THR A 143 0.27 -0.53 -1.01
CA THR A 143 0.57 -1.02 0.34
C THR A 143 -0.12 -0.19 1.42
N PRO A 144 -0.36 -0.75 2.63
CA PRO A 144 -0.87 0.02 3.76
C PRO A 144 -0.06 1.28 4.09
N ARG A 145 1.26 1.22 3.90
CA ARG A 145 2.16 2.35 4.15
C ARG A 145 1.92 3.49 3.17
N ILE A 146 1.77 3.18 1.88
CA ILE A 146 1.39 4.18 0.89
C ILE A 146 -0.01 4.71 1.17
N ARG A 147 -0.99 3.86 1.51
CA ARG A 147 -2.34 4.32 1.90
C ARG A 147 -2.29 5.34 3.02
N LYS A 148 -1.44 5.12 4.03
CA LYS A 148 -1.24 6.04 5.15
C LYS A 148 -0.62 7.37 4.71
N ILE A 149 0.39 7.33 3.83
CA ILE A 149 1.01 8.53 3.26
C ILE A 149 -0.02 9.35 2.46
N MET A 150 -0.85 8.68 1.67
CA MET A 150 -1.89 9.33 0.87
C MET A 150 -3.04 9.86 1.72
N ALA A 151 -3.43 9.13 2.77
CA ALA A 151 -4.43 9.60 3.74
C ALA A 151 -3.98 10.89 4.44
N ALA A 152 -2.68 11.02 4.76
CA ALA A 152 -2.13 12.27 5.31
C ALA A 152 -2.20 13.45 4.33
N LYS A 153 -2.36 13.18 3.02
CA LYS A 153 -2.62 14.18 1.97
C LYS A 153 -4.11 14.37 1.68
N GLY A 154 -5.00 13.78 2.48
CA GLY A 154 -6.45 13.84 2.27
C GLY A 154 -6.96 12.94 1.14
N ILE A 155 -6.16 11.97 0.69
CA ILE A 155 -6.52 11.08 -0.42
C ILE A 155 -6.78 9.67 0.13
N ASP A 156 -8.03 9.21 0.01
CA ASP A 156 -8.43 7.88 0.45
C ASP A 156 -8.07 6.81 -0.60
N TRP A 157 -7.03 6.03 -0.28
CA TRP A 157 -6.59 4.86 -1.04
C TRP A 157 -6.96 3.53 -0.37
N SER A 158 -7.99 3.49 0.48
CA SER A 158 -8.56 2.23 0.93
C SER A 158 -8.98 1.34 -0.25
N THR A 159 -8.92 0.02 -0.07
CA THR A 159 -9.26 -0.93 -1.15
C THR A 159 -10.64 -0.67 -1.73
N LYS A 160 -11.61 -0.31 -0.87
CA LYS A 160 -12.97 0.05 -1.27
C LYS A 160 -12.97 1.26 -2.20
N MET A 161 -12.24 2.32 -1.86
CA MET A 161 -12.20 3.54 -2.65
C MET A 161 -11.41 3.38 -3.95
N LEU A 162 -10.30 2.65 -3.92
CA LEU A 162 -9.56 2.28 -5.13
C LEU A 162 -10.44 1.49 -6.10
N ARG A 163 -11.18 0.48 -5.58
CA ARG A 163 -12.12 -0.30 -6.39
C ARG A 163 -13.21 0.58 -6.99
N ALA A 164 -13.87 1.40 -6.17
CA ALA A 164 -14.95 2.27 -6.63
C ALA A 164 -14.48 3.27 -7.69
N LYS A 165 -13.26 3.78 -7.56
CA LYS A 165 -12.72 4.80 -8.45
C LYS A 165 -12.17 4.23 -9.76
N TYR A 166 -11.49 3.08 -9.71
CA TYR A 166 -10.66 2.62 -10.84
C TYR A 166 -11.14 1.34 -11.51
N LEU A 167 -11.97 0.51 -10.87
CA LEU A 167 -12.45 -0.73 -11.49
C LEU A 167 -13.16 -0.44 -12.82
N GLY A 168 -12.77 -1.16 -13.87
CA GLY A 168 -13.35 -1.02 -15.20
C GLY A 168 -12.91 0.24 -15.96
N ARG A 169 -11.80 0.87 -15.55
CA ARG A 169 -11.23 2.06 -16.19
C ARG A 169 -9.81 1.83 -16.64
N TRP A 170 -9.37 2.64 -17.59
CA TRP A 170 -7.95 2.80 -17.90
C TRP A 170 -7.30 3.70 -16.87
N ILE A 171 -6.12 3.29 -16.40
CA ILE A 171 -5.33 4.07 -15.46
C ILE A 171 -3.88 4.15 -15.90
N GLU A 172 -3.26 5.30 -15.66
CA GLU A 172 -1.80 5.43 -15.61
C GLU A 172 -1.37 5.26 -14.16
N VAL A 173 -0.40 4.37 -13.93
CA VAL A 173 0.19 4.15 -12.61
C VAL A 173 1.70 4.38 -12.65
N GLU A 174 2.23 4.90 -11.56
CA GLU A 174 3.66 5.02 -11.34
C GLU A 174 4.04 4.29 -10.05
N GLY A 175 5.24 3.73 -10.00
CA GLY A 175 5.78 3.11 -8.80
C GLY A 175 7.04 2.33 -9.08
N TRP A 176 7.50 1.58 -8.09
CA TRP A 176 8.72 0.78 -8.19
C TRP A 176 8.46 -0.58 -8.82
N MET A 177 9.35 -1.03 -9.69
CA MET A 177 9.34 -2.40 -10.14
C MET A 177 9.81 -3.33 -9.03
N LEU A 178 9.15 -4.48 -8.92
CA LEU A 178 9.48 -5.54 -8.00
C LEU A 178 9.24 -6.89 -8.68
N PHE A 179 10.19 -7.80 -8.60
CA PHE A 179 9.96 -9.19 -8.99
C PHE A 179 9.54 -9.95 -7.73
N ASP A 180 8.28 -10.38 -7.68
CA ASP A 180 7.77 -11.15 -6.56
C ASP A 180 8.11 -12.63 -6.75
N GLU A 181 9.28 -13.02 -6.25
CA GLU A 181 9.76 -14.39 -6.33
C GLU A 181 8.85 -15.41 -5.61
N GLU A 182 8.01 -14.98 -4.66
CA GLU A 182 7.00 -15.83 -4.03
C GLU A 182 5.90 -16.24 -5.03
N HIS A 183 5.87 -15.60 -6.20
CA HIS A 183 4.91 -15.80 -7.28
C HIS A 183 5.53 -16.25 -8.61
N ASP A 184 6.83 -16.57 -8.63
CA ASP A 184 7.53 -17.06 -9.82
C ASP A 184 6.92 -18.35 -10.38
N ASN A 185 6.35 -19.19 -9.52
CA ASN A 185 5.77 -20.47 -9.87
C ASN A 185 4.30 -20.37 -10.30
N MET A 186 3.75 -19.16 -10.35
CA MET A 186 2.37 -18.86 -10.69
C MET A 186 2.23 -17.85 -11.84
N ALA A 187 3.35 -17.51 -12.49
CA ALA A 187 3.40 -16.64 -13.66
C ALA A 187 3.72 -17.41 -14.94
N GLU A 188 3.02 -17.05 -16.02
CA GLU A 188 3.19 -17.71 -17.33
C GLU A 188 4.59 -17.48 -17.93
N ASN A 189 5.18 -16.31 -17.73
CA ASN A 189 6.51 -15.99 -18.26
C ASN A 189 7.63 -16.83 -17.64
N THR A 190 7.54 -17.13 -16.35
CA THR A 190 8.57 -17.87 -15.58
C THR A 190 8.31 -19.37 -15.55
N LYS A 191 7.05 -19.83 -15.56
CA LYS A 191 6.66 -21.24 -15.65
C LYS A 191 5.58 -21.46 -16.73
N PRO A 192 5.93 -21.41 -18.03
CA PRO A 192 4.97 -21.58 -19.12
C PRO A 192 4.16 -22.87 -18.99
N GLY A 193 2.85 -22.78 -19.24
CA GLY A 193 1.94 -23.92 -19.24
C GLY A 193 1.59 -24.50 -17.88
N ASN A 194 2.11 -23.96 -16.76
CA ASN A 194 1.74 -24.45 -15.43
C ASN A 194 0.24 -24.19 -15.17
N PRO A 195 -0.56 -25.22 -14.82
CA PRO A 195 -2.00 -25.09 -14.61
C PRO A 195 -2.37 -24.20 -13.42
N LYS A 196 -1.43 -23.88 -12.54
CA LYS A 196 -1.62 -22.94 -11.42
C LYS A 196 -1.40 -21.48 -11.80
N ASN A 197 -0.98 -21.19 -13.03
CA ASN A 197 -0.72 -19.81 -13.44
C ASN A 197 -1.99 -18.98 -13.43
N TRP A 198 -1.91 -17.80 -12.81
CA TRP A 198 -3.02 -16.85 -12.70
C TRP A 198 -2.59 -15.40 -13.00
N ARG A 199 -1.35 -15.22 -13.45
CA ARG A 199 -0.73 -13.95 -13.85
C ARG A 199 0.22 -14.20 -15.02
N GLY A 200 0.47 -13.19 -15.84
CA GLY A 200 1.40 -13.29 -16.96
C GLY A 200 2.85 -13.20 -16.52
N THR A 201 3.11 -12.36 -15.54
CA THR A 201 4.46 -12.04 -15.03
C THR A 201 4.47 -12.06 -13.50
N ALA A 202 5.61 -12.39 -12.91
CA ALA A 202 5.85 -12.19 -11.48
C ALA A 202 6.40 -10.79 -11.16
N TRP A 203 6.64 -9.95 -12.19
CA TRP A 203 6.90 -8.54 -11.99
C TRP A 203 5.62 -7.77 -11.64
N GLU A 204 5.79 -6.83 -10.73
CA GLU A 204 4.74 -5.96 -10.22
C GLU A 204 5.24 -4.51 -10.20
N ILE A 205 4.28 -3.58 -10.19
CA ILE A 205 4.55 -2.27 -9.58
C ILE A 205 4.18 -2.40 -8.11
N HIS A 206 5.20 -2.49 -7.26
CA HIS A 206 5.06 -2.70 -5.83
C HIS A 206 6.17 -1.92 -5.09
N PRO A 207 5.83 -0.85 -4.35
CA PRO A 207 4.50 -0.25 -4.23
C PRO A 207 4.19 0.74 -5.35
N ILE A 208 2.90 0.89 -5.66
CA ILE A 208 2.37 2.01 -6.44
C ILE A 208 2.51 3.31 -5.64
N THR A 209 2.91 4.38 -6.31
CA THR A 209 3.05 5.72 -5.72
C THR A 209 2.18 6.78 -6.40
N SER A 210 1.63 6.49 -7.58
CA SER A 210 0.73 7.39 -8.32
C SER A 210 -0.33 6.60 -9.09
N ILE A 211 -1.57 7.09 -9.11
CA ILE A 211 -2.67 6.50 -9.90
C ILE A 211 -3.56 7.61 -10.46
N LYS A 212 -3.69 7.66 -11.79
CA LYS A 212 -4.56 8.60 -12.49
C LYS A 212 -5.47 7.84 -13.46
N ILE A 213 -6.69 8.33 -13.65
CA ILE A 213 -7.52 7.86 -14.77
C ILE A 213 -6.80 8.32 -16.05
N ALA A 214 -6.67 7.41 -17.00
CA ALA A 214 -6.13 7.68 -18.32
C ALA A 214 -7.25 7.57 -19.36
N ASP A 215 -7.05 8.22 -20.50
CA ASP A 215 -7.87 7.97 -21.66
C ASP A 215 -7.62 6.55 -22.18
N LYS A 216 -8.62 6.00 -22.88
CA LYS A 216 -8.47 4.72 -23.55
C LYS A 216 -7.40 4.86 -24.64
N HIS A 217 -6.38 4.01 -24.59
CA HIS A 217 -5.45 3.80 -25.70
C HIS A 217 -6.02 2.79 -26.71
#